data_AF-A0A837KHG4-F1
#
_entry.id   AF-A0A837KHG4-F1
#
_cell.length_a   1.000
_cell.length_b   1.000
_cell.length_c   1.000
_cell.angle_alpha   90.00
_cell.angle_beta   90.00
_cell.angle_gamma   90.00
#
_symmetry.space_group_name_H-M   'P 1'
#
loop_
_entity.id
_entity.type
_entity.pdbx_description
1 polymer ?
#
loop_
_entity_poly.entity_id
_entity_poly.type
_entity_poly.pdbx_seq_one_letter_code
_entity_poly.pdbx_strand_id
1 'polypeptide(L)' 'MDQAEKQEWYGQVVSLCVSKAEEFALLGYDNVAPEDVWECVTNGYKEMPPIHQLVNDILSLKPNKYMNYLMIQMYKNS' A
#
# COMPACT_ATOMS: atom_id res chain seq x y z
N MET A 1 4.02 -12.58 -9.31
CA MET A 1 2.87 -12.96 -8.48
C MET A 1 1.64 -12.97 -9.36
N ASP A 2 0.87 -14.04 -9.30
CA ASP A 2 -0.42 -14.06 -9.97
C ASP A 2 -1.46 -13.23 -9.18
N GLN A 3 -2.61 -13.00 -9.80
CA GLN A 3 -3.64 -12.15 -9.22
C GLN A 3 -4.39 -12.81 -8.06
N ALA A 4 -4.42 -14.15 -8.00
CA ALA A 4 -5.08 -14.89 -6.94
C ALA A 4 -4.27 -14.83 -5.64
N GLU A 5 -2.95 -15.01 -5.74
CA GLU A 5 -2.01 -14.87 -4.63
C GLU A 5 -2.08 -13.45 -4.04
N LYS A 6 -2.07 -12.40 -4.89
CA LYS A 6 -2.23 -11.02 -4.42
C LYS A 6 -3.52 -10.81 -3.62
N GLN A 7 -4.64 -11.36 -4.10
CA GLN A 7 -5.93 -11.20 -3.45
C GLN A 7 -5.99 -11.90 -2.09
N GLU A 8 -5.41 -13.10 -1.98
CA GLU A 8 -5.34 -13.84 -0.73
C GLU A 8 -4.54 -13.06 0.33
N TRP A 9 -3.36 -12.58 -0.03
CA TRP A 9 -2.52 -11.79 0.87
C TRP A 9 -3.15 -10.47 1.27
N TYR A 10 -3.78 -9.77 0.32
CA TYR A 10 -4.50 -8.54 0.63
C TYR A 10 -5.60 -8.78 1.66
N GLY A 11 -6.35 -9.88 1.55
CA GLY A 11 -7.36 -10.28 2.53
C GLY A 11 -6.82 -10.44 3.95
N GLN A 12 -5.55 -10.80 4.12
CA GLN A 12 -4.93 -10.94 5.46
C GLN A 12 -4.54 -9.61 6.09
N VAL A 13 -4.31 -8.56 5.30
CA VAL A 13 -3.78 -7.27 5.78
C VAL A 13 -4.70 -6.08 5.50
N VAL A 14 -5.86 -6.29 4.86
CA VAL A 14 -6.79 -5.22 4.46
C VAL A 14 -7.16 -4.30 5.63
N SER A 15 -7.34 -4.83 6.85
CA SER A 15 -7.64 -4.01 8.02
C SER A 15 -6.50 -3.04 8.37
N LEU A 16 -5.25 -3.43 8.12
CA LEU A 16 -4.08 -2.55 8.31
C LEU A 16 -4.02 -1.48 7.22
N CYS A 17 -4.37 -1.83 5.98
CA CYS A 17 -4.47 -0.88 4.88
C CYS A 17 -5.57 0.17 5.15
N VAL A 18 -6.73 -0.25 5.66
CA VAL A 18 -7.82 0.65 6.09
C VAL A 18 -7.32 1.59 7.19
N SER A 19 -6.73 1.04 8.25
CA SER A 19 -6.22 1.87 9.36
C SER A 19 -5.14 2.86 8.92
N LYS A 20 -4.28 2.47 7.97
CA LYS A 20 -3.26 3.37 7.41
C LYS A 20 -3.87 4.48 6.53
N ALA A 21 -4.89 4.15 5.74
CA ALA A 21 -5.61 5.14 4.94
C ALA A 21 -6.32 6.18 5.85
N GLU A 22 -6.95 5.73 6.93
CA GLU A 22 -7.53 6.60 7.95
C GLU A 22 -6.47 7.48 8.62
N GLU A 23 -5.30 6.93 8.98
CA GLU A 23 -4.18 7.72 9.49
C GLU A 23 -3.73 8.80 8.51
N PHE A 24 -3.66 8.48 7.21
CA PHE A 24 -3.29 9.44 6.18
C PHE A 24 -4.32 10.57 6.06
N ALA A 25 -5.62 10.24 6.13
CA ALA A 25 -6.67 11.25 6.17
C ALA A 25 -6.52 12.20 7.36
N LEU A 26 -6.20 11.67 8.56
CA LEU A 26 -5.93 12.50 9.74
C LEU A 26 -4.73 13.44 9.58
N LEU A 27 -3.80 13.11 8.67
CA LEU A 27 -2.64 13.93 8.32
C LEU A 27 -2.90 14.90 7.16
N GLY A 28 -4.14 14.98 6.66
CA GLY A 28 -4.55 15.85 5.55
C GLY A 28 -4.32 15.25 4.15
N TYR A 29 -4.02 13.95 4.07
CA TYR A 29 -3.97 13.22 2.80
C TYR A 29 -5.33 12.56 2.56
N ASP A 30 -6.32 13.39 2.23
CA ASP A 30 -7.67 12.93 1.92
C ASP A 30 -7.69 12.10 0.62
N ASN A 31 -8.66 11.19 0.53
CA ASN A 31 -8.90 10.32 -0.64
C ASN A 31 -7.86 9.22 -0.90
N VAL A 32 -7.15 8.74 0.13
CA VAL A 32 -6.34 7.52 0.02
C VAL A 32 -7.23 6.31 0.29
N ALA A 33 -7.35 5.40 -0.67
CA ALA A 33 -8.07 4.15 -0.48
C ALA A 33 -7.15 3.06 0.13
N PRO A 34 -7.70 2.07 0.84
CA PRO A 34 -6.92 0.92 1.34
C PRO A 34 -6.15 0.19 0.22
N GLU A 35 -6.72 0.11 -0.96
CA GLU A 35 -6.11 -0.47 -2.16
C GLU A 35 -4.90 0.34 -2.64
N ASP A 36 -4.92 1.66 -2.51
CA ASP A 36 -3.79 2.51 -2.87
C ASP A 36 -2.60 2.29 -1.94
N VAL A 37 -2.87 2.09 -0.64
CA VAL A 37 -1.84 1.71 0.35
C VAL A 37 -1.23 0.35 -0.02
N TRP A 38 -2.07 -0.62 -0.34
CA TRP A 38 -1.65 -1.96 -0.75
C TRP A 38 -0.78 -1.94 -2.00
N GLU A 39 -1.22 -1.26 -3.06
CA GLU A 39 -0.46 -1.17 -4.31
C GLU A 39 0.83 -0.38 -4.12
N CYS A 40 0.82 0.68 -3.30
CA CYS A 40 2.04 1.42 -2.96
C CYS A 40 3.09 0.54 -2.27
N VAL A 41 2.67 -0.29 -1.30
CA VAL A 41 3.58 -1.16 -0.55
C VAL A 41 4.07 -2.31 -1.43
N THR A 42 3.17 -2.96 -2.17
CA THR A 42 3.51 -4.17 -2.94
C THR A 42 4.15 -3.91 -4.29
N ASN A 43 4.08 -2.69 -4.83
CA ASN A 43 4.74 -2.31 -6.09
C ASN A 43 6.26 -2.56 -6.09
N GLY A 44 6.90 -2.61 -4.91
CA GLY A 44 8.33 -2.91 -4.76
C GLY A 44 8.68 -4.40 -4.70
N TYR A 45 7.69 -5.29 -4.56
CA TYR A 45 7.94 -6.71 -4.34
C TYR A 45 7.88 -7.52 -5.63
N LYS A 46 8.90 -8.36 -5.85
CA LYS A 46 8.90 -9.36 -6.93
C LYS A 46 8.15 -10.64 -6.51
N GLU A 47 8.20 -10.93 -5.22
CA GLU A 47 7.60 -12.06 -4.51
C GLU A 47 7.11 -11.57 -3.14
N MET A 48 6.09 -12.22 -2.56
CA MET A 48 5.55 -11.77 -1.27
C MET A 48 6.58 -11.97 -0.15
N PRO A 49 6.86 -10.92 0.66
CA PRO A 49 7.77 -11.05 1.78
C PRO A 49 7.10 -11.84 2.92
N PRO A 50 7.86 -12.22 3.96
CA PRO A 50 7.27 -12.71 5.19
C PRO A 50 6.23 -11.74 5.76
N ILE A 51 5.14 -12.28 6.34
CA ILE A 51 4.00 -11.46 6.80
C ILE A 51 4.39 -10.35 7.78
N HIS A 52 5.36 -10.60 8.67
CA HIS A 52 5.82 -9.59 9.63
C HIS A 52 6.48 -8.39 8.94
N GLN A 53 7.15 -8.61 7.81
CA GLN A 53 7.75 -7.55 7.02
C GLN A 53 6.67 -6.77 6.26
N LEU A 54 5.70 -7.45 5.66
CA LEU A 54 4.55 -6.80 5.01
C LEU A 54 3.78 -5.91 6.00
N VAL A 55 3.46 -6.44 7.19
CA VAL A 55 2.80 -5.69 8.27
C VAL A 55 3.63 -4.46 8.66
N ASN A 56 4.94 -4.63 8.87
CA ASN A 56 5.83 -3.51 9.18
C ASN A 56 5.81 -2.45 8.06
N ASP A 57 5.89 -2.87 6.81
CA ASP A 57 5.99 -1.96 5.66
C ASP A 57 4.67 -1.18 5.43
N ILE A 58 3.51 -1.79 5.76
CA ILE A 58 2.22 -1.09 5.82
C ILE A 58 2.20 -0.08 6.97
N LEU A 59 2.46 -0.54 8.20
CA LEU A 59 2.32 0.30 9.40
C LEU A 59 3.36 1.43 9.48
N SER A 60 4.53 1.25 8.87
CA SER A 60 5.59 2.24 8.79
C SER A 60 5.53 3.11 7.52
N LEU A 61 4.54 2.91 6.65
CA LEU A 61 4.37 3.70 5.43
C LEU A 61 4.20 5.18 5.77
N LYS A 62 5.05 6.03 5.19
CA LYS A 62 5.03 7.48 5.37
C LYS A 62 4.34 8.17 4.19
N PRO A 63 3.61 9.28 4.40
CA PRO A 63 2.96 10.01 3.32
C PRO A 63 3.90 10.41 2.17
N ASN A 64 5.13 10.84 2.48
CA ASN A 64 6.12 11.18 1.44
C ASN A 64 6.44 10.01 0.50
N LYS A 65 6.51 8.77 1.02
CA LYS A 65 6.76 7.58 0.19
C LYS A 65 5.56 7.31 -0.73
N TYR A 66 4.35 7.46 -0.20
CA TYR A 66 3.11 7.33 -0.95
C TYR A 66 2.98 8.38 -2.06
N MET A 67 3.25 9.66 -1.77
CA MET A 67 3.22 10.73 -2.78
C MET A 67 4.24 10.51 -3.90
N ASN A 68 5.45 10.06 -3.56
CA ASN A 68 6.46 9.71 -4.57
C ASN A 68 5.99 8.53 -5.44
N TYR A 69 5.36 7.52 -4.84
CA TYR A 69 4.77 6.41 -5.57
C TYR A 69 3.70 6.90 -6.56
N LEU A 70 2.72 7.70 -6.11
CA LEU A 70 1.67 8.24 -6.96
C LEU A 70 2.23 9.04 -8.14
N MET A 71 3.18 9.93 -7.87
CA MET A 71 3.83 10.73 -8.92
C MET A 71 4.45 9.83 -10.00
N ILE A 72 5.18 8.78 -9.61
CA ILE A 72 5.76 7.82 -10.56
C ILE A 72 4.67 7.10 -11.38
N GLN A 73 3.58 6.68 -10.75
CA GLN A 73 2.50 6.00 -11.48
C GLN A 73 1.82 6.92 -12.49
N MET A 74 1.60 8.20 -12.16
CA MET A 74 1.03 9.18 -13.09
C MET A 74 1.89 9.34 -14.36
N TYR A 75 3.22 9.39 -14.22
CA TYR A 75 4.12 9.49 -15.38
C TYR A 75 4.19 8.20 -16.20
N LYS A 76 4.06 7.03 -15.57
CA LYS A 76 4.04 5.74 -16.28
C LYS A 76 2.75 5.52 -17.09
N ASN A 77 1.66 6.14 -16.65
CA ASN A 77 0.35 6.02 -17.26
C ASN A 77 0.06 7.17 -18.27
N SER A 78 1.10 7.92 -18.65
CA SER A 78 1.08 9.00 -19.66
C SER A 78 1.69 8.54 -20.98
#